data_AF-A0A1L3LVF6-F1
#
_entry.id   AF-A0A1L3LVF6-F1
#
_cell.length_a   1.000
_cell.length_b   1.000
_cell.length_c   1.000
_cell.angle_alpha   90.00
_cell.angle_beta   90.00
_cell.angle_gamma   90.00
#
_symmetry.space_group_name_H-M   'P 1'
#
loop_
_entity.id
_entity.type
_entity.pdbx_description
1 polymer ?
#
loop_
_entity_poly.entity_id
_entity_poly.type
_entity_poly.pdbx_seq_one_letter_code
_entity_poly.pdbx_strand_id
1 'polypeptide(L)' 'MNVEEILARLIAFPSVVGTPNRAIVDWIRSYCLAVGAEVTVQPGPEGDRSNLFAKTRIEALGVRLAA' A
#
# COMPACT_ATOMS: atom_id res chain seq x y z
N MET A 1 -3.53 0.76 -14.17
CA MET A 1 -2.46 -0.23 -14.46
C MET A 1 -3.07 -1.61 -14.40
N ASN A 2 -2.69 -2.51 -15.31
CA ASN A 2 -3.02 -3.93 -15.20
C ASN A 2 -2.07 -4.63 -14.20
N VAL A 3 -2.27 -5.93 -14.00
CA VAL A 3 -1.48 -6.71 -13.04
C VAL A 3 -0.02 -6.82 -13.48
N GLU A 4 0.22 -7.00 -14.77
CA GLU A 4 1.55 -7.17 -15.37
C GLU A 4 2.40 -5.90 -15.20
N GLU A 5 1.82 -4.73 -15.42
CA GLU A 5 2.47 -3.41 -15.23
C GLU A 5 2.82 -3.17 -13.75
N ILE A 6 1.94 -3.57 -12.83
CA ILE A 6 2.18 -3.46 -11.38
C ILE A 6 3.34 -4.37 -10.99
N LEU A 7 3.33 -5.63 -11.43
CA LEU A 7 4.39 -6.58 -11.15
C LEU A 7 5.72 -6.12 -11.75
N ALA A 8 5.74 -5.69 -13.01
CA ALA A 8 6.93 -5.16 -13.67
C ALA A 8 7.53 -3.98 -12.90
N ARG A 9 6.70 -3.09 -12.36
CA ARG A 9 7.15 -1.97 -11.52
C ARG A 9 7.71 -2.44 -10.18
N LEU A 10 7.07 -3.40 -9.52
CA LEU A 10 7.48 -3.92 -8.22
C LEU A 10 8.81 -4.70 -8.28
N ILE A 11 9.02 -5.50 -9.32
CA ILE A 11 10.27 -6.27 -9.49
C ILE A 11 11.46 -5.41 -9.93
N ALA A 12 11.20 -4.21 -10.47
CA ALA A 12 12.26 -3.30 -10.90
C ALA A 12 12.97 -2.57 -9.75
N PHE A 13 12.44 -2.63 -8.52
CA PHE A 13 13.13 -2.09 -7.35
C PHE A 13 14.31 -3.00 -6.95
N PRO A 14 15.54 -2.47 -6.81
CA PRO A 14 16.71 -3.26 -6.44
C PRO A 14 16.74 -3.53 -4.92
N SER A 15 15.73 -4.21 -4.40
CA SER A 15 15.64 -4.63 -3.00
C SER A 15 15.51 -6.15 -2.93
N VAL A 16 16.33 -6.78 -2.11
CA VAL A 16 16.33 -8.21 -1.83
C VAL A 16 16.11 -8.46 -0.34
N VAL A 17 16.08 -9.73 0.08
CA VAL A 17 16.02 -10.08 1.50
C VAL A 17 17.22 -9.47 2.23
N GLY A 18 16.94 -8.78 3.35
CA GLY A 18 17.96 -8.13 4.17
C GLY A 18 18.37 -6.72 3.72
N THR A 19 17.75 -6.16 2.67
CA THR A 19 17.96 -4.76 2.28
C THR A 19 16.77 -3.87 2.61
N PRO A 20 16.95 -2.54 2.71
CA PRO A 20 15.84 -1.62 2.95
C PRO A 20 14.77 -1.66 1.86
N ASN A 21 13.49 -1.66 2.25
CA ASN A 21 12.36 -1.75 1.30
C ASN A 21 11.59 -0.43 1.09
N ARG A 22 12.11 0.71 1.57
CA ARG A 22 11.43 2.02 1.56
C ARG A 22 10.84 2.41 0.21
N ALA A 23 11.59 2.22 -0.88
CA ALA A 23 11.17 2.63 -2.21
C ALA A 23 9.95 1.84 -2.72
N ILE A 24 9.89 0.54 -2.39
CA ILE A 24 8.74 -0.33 -2.68
C ILE A 24 7.53 0.13 -1.86
N VAL A 25 7.73 0.34 -0.56
CA VAL A 25 6.68 0.76 0.39
C VAL A 25 6.08 2.11 -0.02
N ASP A 26 6.91 3.10 -0.37
CA ASP A 26 6.47 4.43 -0.78
C ASP A 26 5.67 4.40 -2.09
N TRP A 27 6.08 3.53 -3.03
CA TRP A 27 5.35 3.37 -4.29
C TRP A 27 3.98 2.69 -4.06
N ILE A 28 3.93 1.59 -3.30
CA ILE A 28 2.68 0.90 -2.98
C ILE A 28 1.74 1.84 -2.22
N ARG A 29 2.27 2.60 -1.23
CA ARG A 29 1.49 3.59 -0.47
C ARG A 29 0.85 4.60 -1.39
N SER A 30 1.64 5.19 -2.29
CA SER A 30 1.16 6.20 -3.23
C SER A 30 0.08 5.63 -4.17
N TYR A 31 0.28 4.41 -4.67
CA TYR A 31 -0.70 3.73 -5.51
C TYR A 31 -2.01 3.45 -4.76
N CYS A 32 -1.94 2.88 -3.56
CA CYS A 32 -3.12 2.58 -2.73
C CYS A 32 -3.90 3.86 -2.34
N LEU A 33 -3.21 4.94 -1.98
CA LEU A 33 -3.85 6.23 -1.69
C LEU A 33 -4.56 6.80 -2.92
N ALA A 34 -3.95 6.72 -4.10
CA ALA A 34 -4.54 7.21 -5.35
C ALA A 34 -5.84 6.48 -5.73
N VAL A 35 -6.00 5.21 -5.32
CA VAL A 35 -7.24 4.43 -5.54
C VAL A 35 -8.22 4.51 -4.36
N GLY A 36 -7.98 5.40 -3.38
CA GLY A 36 -8.90 5.68 -2.28
C GLY A 36 -8.80 4.74 -1.07
N ALA A 37 -7.75 3.94 -0.97
CA ALA A 37 -7.51 3.12 0.21
C ALA A 37 -6.92 3.94 1.37
N GLU A 38 -7.19 3.51 2.60
CA GLU A 38 -6.50 3.99 3.80
C GLU A 38 -5.22 3.16 3.99
N VAL A 39 -4.08 3.83 4.22
CA VAL A 39 -2.76 3.18 4.28
C VAL A 39 -2.00 3.57 5.53
N THR A 40 -1.50 2.55 6.24
CA THR A 40 -0.60 2.71 7.39
C THR A 40 0.73 2.04 7.10
N VAL A 41 1.85 2.72 7.37
CA VAL A 41 3.20 2.16 7.28
C VAL A 41 3.74 1.97 8.69
N GLN A 42 4.15 0.74 9.01
CA GLN A 42 4.73 0.37 10.28
C GLN A 42 6.22 0.06 10.10
N PRO A 43 7.13 0.87 10.67
CA PRO A 43 8.55 0.55 10.68
C PRO A 43 8.80 -0.77 11.42
N GLY A 44 9.66 -1.60 10.85
CA GLY A 44 10.17 -2.82 11.48
C GLY A 44 11.15 -2.49 12.61
N PRO A 45 11.38 -3.45 13.53
CA PRO A 45 12.26 -3.24 14.69
C PRO A 45 13.72 -2.98 14.28
N GLU A 46 14.16 -3.48 13.12
CA GLU A 46 15.51 -3.23 12.60
C GLU A 46 15.65 -1.85 11.92
N GLY A 47 14.56 -1.11 11.74
CA GLY A 47 14.54 0.28 11.24
C GLY A 47 14.78 0.43 9.73
N ASP A 48 15.18 -0.61 9.03
CA ASP A 48 15.50 -0.58 7.59
C ASP A 48 14.34 -1.03 6.69
N ARG A 49 13.40 -1.80 7.23
CA ARG A 49 12.24 -2.34 6.53
C ARG A 49 10.95 -1.88 7.19
N SER A 50 9.90 -1.77 6.40
CA SER A 50 8.56 -1.44 6.88
C SER A 50 7.52 -2.40 6.34
N ASN A 51 6.48 -2.63 7.13
CA ASN A 51 5.25 -3.27 6.70
C ASN A 51 4.24 -2.20 6.28
N LEU A 52 3.42 -2.51 5.28
CA LEU A 52 2.35 -1.64 4.81
C LEU A 52 1.00 -2.37 4.97
N PHE A 53 0.05 -1.68 5.60
CA PHE A 53 -1.33 -2.13 5.73
C PHE A 53 -2.22 -1.22 4.90
N ALA A 54 -2.97 -1.81 3.97
CA ALA A 54 -3.97 -1.09 3.17
C ALA A 54 -5.36 -1.59 3.52
N LYS A 55 -6.31 -0.67 3.67
CA LYS A 55 -7.72 -0.96 3.94
C LYS A 55 -8.58 -0.26 2.91
N THR A 56 -9.48 -0.99 2.28
CA THR A 56 -10.55 -0.38 1.49
C THR A 56 -11.58 0.19 2.45
N ARG A 57 -12.07 1.40 2.18
CA ARG A 57 -13.22 1.93 2.92
C ARG A 57 -14.41 1.02 2.68
N ILE A 58 -14.92 0.40 3.75
CA ILE A 58 -16.25 -0.22 3.71
C ILE A 58 -17.22 0.90 4.04
N GLU A 59 -17.96 1.38 3.04
CA GLU A 59 -19.19 2.12 3.33
C GLU A 59 -20.17 1.11 3.93
N ALA A 60 -20.47 1.26 5.22
CA ALA A 60 -21.65 0.61 5.77
C ALA A 60 -22.84 1.10 4.94
N LEU A 61 -23.63 0.17 4.39
CA LEU A 61 -24.89 0.45 3.70
C LEU A 61 -25.86 1.10 4.70
N GLY A 62 -25.66 2.39 4.96
CA GLY A 62 -26.52 3.21 5.78
C GLY A 62 -27.76 3.54 4.97
N VAL A 63 -28.88 2.89 5.27
CA VAL A 63 -30.20 3.34 4.84
C VAL A 63 -30.35 4.79 5.29
N ARG A 64 -30.29 5.73 4.35
CA ARG A 64 -30.64 7.12 4.62
C ARG A 64 -32.16 7.18 4.76
N LEU A 65 -32.65 7.14 6.00
CA LEU A 65 -34.00 7.62 6.29
C LEU A 65 -33.96 9.15 6.13
N ALA A 66 -34.41 9.63 4.98
CA ALA A 66 -34.77 11.02 4.82
C ALA A 66 -36.04 11.26 5.65
N ALA A 67 -35.96 12.20 6.60
CA ALA A 67 -37.10 12.75 7.31
C ALA A 67 -37.80 13.81 6.45
#